data_AF-A0A9E0VCC5-F1
#
_entry.id   AF-A0A9E0VCC5-F1
#
_cell.length_a   1.000
_cell.length_b   1.000
_cell.length_c   1.000
_cell.angle_alpha   90.00
_cell.angle_beta   90.00
_cell.angle_gamma   90.00
#
_symmetry.space_group_name_H-M   'P 1'
#
loop_
_entity.id
_entity.type
_entity.pdbx_description
1 polymer ?
#
loop_
_entity_poly.entity_id
_entity_poly.type
_entity_poly.pdbx_seq_one_letter_code
_entity_poly.pdbx_strand_id
1 'polypeptide(L)'
;MNRKIDFKWLKIIIGGAIFVFSTAFPAAAQYILNQTAPQTADFNITGSGTAGRFDAAAQYNLGGFRILAGNSVNLFAGWSAGTNNTTGNANTFVGPSTGTGNTTGVNNSFFGFGAGFANTTASDNAFFGAYSGMHTSTGYGNSFFGSGAGYSNVSGVYNLFAGAGAGTAVTSANYNTFVGSGTGYFTTTGSNNAFVGYSAGSANLTGFNNVFFGRGAGSTNTNGYDNTIIGANANVANNTLSYATAIGADAVVSSNNTIQLGRSNGFDKVVIYGLGAAGSTALCRNASNQIATCSSSLRYKTNIAPFLPGLSFIDRLRPISFDWKDGGLKDVGFGAEDVAKIDARFVTYNDEGQVEGVKYDRLSVAFVNAFKEQQTEIEAQEKLIARQQKQIDALTKLVCGLSPKAEICRGL
;
A
#
# COMPACT_ATOMS: atom_id res chain seq x y z
N MET A 1 71.49 36.14 -11.80
CA MET A 1 72.70 35.64 -12.50
C MET A 1 72.74 34.11 -12.40
N ASN A 2 72.07 33.40 -13.32
CA ASN A 2 72.10 31.94 -13.37
C ASN A 2 73.33 31.49 -14.17
N ARG A 3 74.36 31.01 -13.48
CA ARG A 3 75.47 30.31 -14.14
C ARG A 3 75.00 28.89 -14.49
N LYS A 4 74.69 28.66 -15.77
CA LYS A 4 74.67 27.30 -16.34
C LYS A 4 76.11 26.78 -16.31
N ILE A 5 76.36 25.70 -15.59
CA ILE A 5 77.60 24.93 -15.75
C ILE A 5 77.42 24.11 -17.03
N ASP A 6 78.11 24.50 -18.10
CA ASP A 6 78.17 23.75 -19.35
C ASP A 6 79.29 22.70 -19.22
N PHE A 7 78.92 21.44 -19.05
CA PHE A 7 79.84 20.30 -18.89
C PHE A 7 80.52 19.89 -20.22
N LYS A 8 80.93 20.85 -21.06
CA LYS A 8 81.50 20.50 -22.35
C LYS A 8 82.94 20.02 -22.32
N TRP A 9 83.73 20.27 -21.25
CA TRP A 9 85.14 19.86 -21.24
C TRP A 9 85.69 19.61 -19.82
N LEU A 10 85.30 18.50 -19.17
CA LEU A 10 86.05 17.99 -18.02
C LEU A 10 87.11 17.00 -18.52
N LYS A 11 88.37 17.45 -18.63
CA LYS A 11 89.53 16.57 -18.86
C LYS A 11 90.12 16.17 -17.51
N ILE A 12 90.02 14.89 -17.15
CA ILE A 12 90.75 14.32 -16.01
C ILE A 12 91.93 13.54 -16.60
N ILE A 13 93.15 13.86 -16.16
CA ILE A 13 94.37 13.16 -16.54
C ILE A 13 94.74 12.21 -15.40
N ILE A 14 94.71 10.90 -15.65
CA ILE A 14 95.26 9.87 -14.76
C ILE A 14 96.25 9.04 -15.58
N GLY A 15 97.52 9.00 -15.15
CA GLY A 15 98.53 8.11 -15.74
C GLY A 15 98.89 8.36 -17.21
N GLY A 16 98.84 9.60 -17.69
CA GLY A 16 99.30 9.95 -19.05
C GLY A 16 98.36 9.58 -20.20
N ALA A 17 97.22 8.96 -19.93
CA ALA A 17 96.16 8.73 -20.92
C ALA A 17 95.13 9.86 -20.89
N ILE A 18 94.83 10.45 -22.07
CA ILE A 18 93.74 11.41 -22.23
C ILE A 18 92.44 10.62 -22.43
N PHE A 19 91.58 10.59 -21.41
CA PHE A 19 90.21 10.11 -21.57
C PHE A 19 89.32 11.27 -22.04
N VAL A 20 88.92 11.23 -23.31
CA VAL A 20 87.89 12.11 -23.86
C VAL A 20 86.55 11.43 -23.62
N PHE A 21 85.75 11.94 -22.68
CA PHE A 21 84.33 11.57 -22.64
C PHE A 21 83.66 12.19 -23.87
N SER A 22 83.31 11.37 -24.85
CA SER A 22 82.48 11.84 -25.96
C SER A 22 81.11 12.21 -25.40
N THR A 23 80.59 13.37 -25.79
CA THR A 23 79.26 13.86 -25.40
C THR A 23 78.12 13.10 -26.07
N ALA A 24 78.37 11.89 -26.57
CA ALA A 24 77.34 11.01 -27.06
C ALA A 24 77.04 10.01 -25.95
N PHE A 25 76.06 10.34 -25.11
CA PHE A 25 75.36 9.28 -24.37
C PHE A 25 74.92 8.24 -25.40
N PRO A 26 75.25 6.96 -25.22
CA PRO A 26 74.88 5.93 -26.19
C PRO A 26 73.38 6.01 -26.43
N ALA A 27 72.96 5.96 -27.69
CA ALA A 27 71.56 6.02 -28.12
C ALA A 27 70.68 4.87 -27.59
N ALA A 28 71.26 3.98 -26.77
CA ALA A 28 70.62 2.84 -26.16
C ALA A 28 70.98 2.78 -24.67
N ALA A 29 70.36 3.61 -23.84
CA ALA A 29 70.23 3.36 -22.40
C ALA A 29 69.10 4.23 -21.82
N GLN A 30 68.32 3.63 -20.93
CA GLN A 30 67.10 4.17 -20.34
C GLN A 30 67.43 5.29 -19.33
N TYR A 31 67.45 6.55 -19.75
CA TYR A 31 67.58 7.70 -18.84
C TYR A 31 66.48 8.72 -19.05
N ILE A 32 65.99 9.28 -17.93
CA ILE A 32 65.02 10.38 -17.92
C ILE A 32 65.76 11.64 -18.37
N LEU A 33 65.38 12.20 -19.51
CA LEU A 33 65.87 13.51 -19.93
C LEU A 33 65.00 14.57 -19.28
N ASN A 34 65.61 15.48 -18.55
CA ASN A 34 64.95 16.71 -18.12
C ASN A 34 64.84 17.65 -19.33
N GLN A 35 63.77 17.51 -20.10
CA GLN A 35 63.49 18.24 -21.32
C GLN A 35 62.06 18.80 -21.31
N THR A 36 61.80 19.81 -22.13
CA THR A 36 60.48 20.46 -22.20
C THR A 36 59.47 19.70 -23.07
N ALA A 37 59.92 18.76 -23.90
CA ALA A 37 59.06 17.94 -24.75
C ALA A 37 58.70 16.61 -24.07
N PRO A 38 57.42 16.15 -24.12
CA PRO A 38 57.03 14.85 -23.59
C PRO A 38 57.89 13.72 -24.15
N GLN A 39 58.39 12.83 -23.29
CA GLN A 39 59.08 11.63 -23.73
C GLN A 39 58.05 10.63 -24.29
N THR A 40 58.33 10.06 -25.47
CA THR A 40 57.46 9.08 -26.15
C THR A 40 57.81 7.63 -25.81
N ALA A 41 58.66 7.40 -24.81
CA ALA A 41 59.09 6.09 -24.34
C ALA A 41 58.50 5.79 -22.97
N ASP A 42 58.35 4.49 -22.65
CA ASP A 42 57.84 4.06 -21.35
C ASP A 42 58.73 4.54 -20.19
N PHE A 43 58.08 5.07 -19.16
CA PHE A 43 58.73 5.47 -17.93
C PHE A 43 58.79 4.29 -16.94
N ASN A 44 59.85 3.49 -17.02
CA ASN A 44 60.07 2.33 -16.16
C ASN A 44 60.98 2.66 -14.97
N ILE A 45 60.45 2.66 -13.74
CA ILE A 45 61.24 2.73 -12.50
C ILE A 45 61.32 1.33 -11.89
N THR A 46 62.52 0.83 -11.62
CA THR A 46 62.73 -0.36 -10.78
C THR A 46 62.92 0.07 -9.32
N GLY A 47 62.33 -0.67 -8.37
CA GLY A 47 62.39 -0.35 -6.94
C GLY A 47 61.25 0.56 -6.43
N SER A 48 61.47 1.24 -5.31
CA SER A 48 60.49 2.18 -4.72
C SER A 48 60.79 3.62 -5.13
N GLY A 49 59.77 4.38 -5.56
CA GLY A 49 59.87 5.80 -5.88
C GLY A 49 58.66 6.59 -5.40
N THR A 50 58.83 7.91 -5.23
CA THR A 50 57.74 8.85 -4.90
C THR A 50 57.58 9.85 -6.03
N ALA A 51 56.36 9.99 -6.57
CA ALA A 51 56.02 11.04 -7.53
C ALA A 51 55.09 12.06 -6.88
N GLY A 52 55.30 13.36 -7.15
CA GLY A 52 54.42 14.41 -6.63
C GLY A 52 53.07 14.52 -7.36
N ARG A 53 53.06 14.31 -8.68
CA ARG A 53 51.85 14.33 -9.54
C ARG A 53 51.98 13.31 -10.66
N PHE A 54 50.90 12.58 -10.93
CA PHE A 54 50.76 11.70 -12.10
C PHE A 54 49.58 12.20 -12.94
N ASP A 55 49.84 12.58 -14.19
CA ASP A 55 48.82 13.13 -15.10
C ASP A 55 48.61 12.13 -16.25
N ALA A 56 47.59 11.28 -16.11
CA ALA A 56 47.26 10.26 -17.09
C ALA A 56 46.22 10.79 -18.07
N ALA A 57 46.55 10.80 -19.37
CA ALA A 57 45.65 11.33 -20.39
C ALA A 57 44.39 10.47 -20.61
N ALA A 58 44.44 9.18 -20.32
CA ALA A 58 43.32 8.25 -20.58
C ALA A 58 42.97 7.35 -19.38
N GLN A 59 43.98 6.72 -18.76
CA GLN A 59 43.74 5.78 -17.67
C GLN A 59 44.96 5.59 -16.77
N TYR A 60 44.70 5.13 -15.54
CA TYR A 60 45.69 4.67 -14.59
C TYR A 60 45.59 3.14 -14.43
N ASN A 61 46.71 2.46 -14.66
CA ASN A 61 46.81 1.01 -14.56
C ASN A 61 47.62 0.60 -13.31
N LEU A 62 47.18 -0.44 -12.60
CA LEU A 62 47.96 -1.13 -11.55
C LEU A 62 48.09 -2.60 -11.91
N GLY A 63 49.32 -3.13 -11.98
CA GLY A 63 49.56 -4.54 -12.31
C GLY A 63 49.03 -4.97 -13.68
N GLY A 64 48.98 -4.06 -14.66
CA GLY A 64 48.42 -4.31 -16.00
C GLY A 64 46.90 -4.11 -16.12
N PHE A 65 46.20 -3.85 -15.00
CA PHE A 65 44.76 -3.66 -14.98
C PHE A 65 44.40 -2.18 -14.92
N ARG A 66 43.42 -1.74 -15.73
CA ARG A 66 42.83 -0.41 -15.64
C ARG A 66 42.07 -0.26 -14.33
N ILE A 67 42.49 0.69 -13.49
CA ILE A 67 41.90 0.96 -12.18
C ILE A 67 41.17 2.29 -12.15
N LEU A 68 41.68 3.34 -12.80
CA LEU A 68 40.96 4.59 -12.98
C LEU A 68 40.95 4.95 -14.45
N ALA A 69 39.80 5.34 -14.98
CA ALA A 69 39.70 5.95 -16.30
C ALA A 69 38.58 6.96 -16.29
N GLY A 70 38.66 7.92 -17.19
CA GLY A 70 37.64 8.94 -17.33
C GLY A 70 37.83 9.67 -18.65
N ASN A 71 36.80 10.38 -19.03
CA ASN A 71 36.89 11.46 -20.00
C ASN A 71 36.34 12.73 -19.33
N SER A 72 36.07 13.80 -20.09
CA SER A 72 35.58 15.06 -19.51
C SER A 72 34.25 14.95 -18.75
N VAL A 73 33.52 13.83 -18.86
CA VAL A 73 32.16 13.66 -18.31
C VAL A 73 31.93 12.31 -17.62
N ASN A 74 32.82 11.33 -17.75
CA ASN A 74 32.69 10.01 -17.10
C ASN A 74 33.78 9.78 -16.05
N LEU A 75 33.44 9.05 -14.98
CA LEU A 75 34.38 8.53 -13.98
C LEU A 75 34.23 7.01 -13.85
N PHE A 76 35.30 6.27 -14.11
CA PHE A 76 35.35 4.81 -13.93
C PHE A 76 36.48 4.44 -12.97
N ALA A 77 36.12 3.79 -11.87
CA ALA A 77 37.06 3.37 -10.82
C ALA A 77 36.84 1.91 -10.45
N GLY A 78 37.79 1.04 -10.79
CA GLY A 78 37.73 -0.40 -10.52
C GLY A 78 38.07 -1.24 -11.74
N TRP A 79 38.51 -2.47 -11.49
CA TRP A 79 38.83 -3.42 -12.55
C TRP A 79 37.61 -3.64 -13.46
N SER A 80 37.79 -3.46 -14.77
CA SER A 80 36.76 -3.59 -15.79
C SER A 80 35.60 -2.58 -15.73
N ALA A 81 35.64 -1.57 -14.85
CA ALA A 81 34.54 -0.61 -14.70
C ALA A 81 34.31 0.21 -15.98
N GLY A 82 33.16 0.05 -16.64
CA GLY A 82 32.82 0.78 -17.88
C GLY A 82 33.68 0.47 -19.12
N THR A 83 34.34 -0.69 -19.23
CA THR A 83 35.22 -1.01 -20.38
C THR A 83 34.53 -0.92 -21.74
N ASN A 84 33.24 -1.25 -21.83
CA ASN A 84 32.54 -1.30 -23.11
C ASN A 84 31.88 0.04 -23.47
N ASN A 85 32.11 1.10 -22.68
CA ASN A 85 31.49 2.41 -22.93
C ASN A 85 32.12 3.06 -24.16
N THR A 86 31.31 3.22 -25.20
CA THR A 86 31.73 3.79 -26.48
C THR A 86 31.33 5.26 -26.57
N THR A 87 30.04 5.58 -26.41
CA THR A 87 29.51 6.95 -26.57
C THR A 87 28.71 7.44 -25.37
N GLY A 88 28.53 6.62 -24.34
CA GLY A 88 27.81 7.00 -23.13
C GLY A 88 28.55 8.09 -22.33
N ASN A 89 27.84 9.11 -21.89
CA ASN A 89 28.39 10.25 -21.13
C ASN A 89 27.72 10.43 -19.77
N ALA A 90 28.34 11.25 -18.90
CA ALA A 90 27.83 11.57 -17.56
C ALA A 90 27.63 10.34 -16.65
N ASN A 91 28.48 9.32 -16.80
CA ASN A 91 28.43 8.09 -16.01
C ASN A 91 29.50 8.06 -14.91
N THR A 92 29.13 7.59 -13.72
CA THR A 92 30.06 7.32 -12.61
C THR A 92 29.96 5.85 -12.20
N PHE A 93 31.02 5.07 -12.42
CA PHE A 93 31.09 3.65 -12.08
C PHE A 93 32.22 3.39 -11.10
N VAL A 94 31.92 2.86 -9.91
CA VAL A 94 32.90 2.61 -8.85
C VAL A 94 32.74 1.20 -8.30
N GLY A 95 33.75 0.36 -8.51
CA GLY A 95 33.80 -1.03 -8.08
C GLY A 95 34.29 -1.96 -9.21
N PRO A 96 34.72 -3.19 -8.88
CA PRO A 96 35.10 -4.15 -9.91
C PRO A 96 33.85 -4.59 -10.69
N SER A 97 33.99 -4.66 -12.02
CA SER A 97 32.96 -5.04 -12.98
C SER A 97 31.70 -4.15 -12.96
N THR A 98 31.80 -2.93 -12.45
CA THR A 98 30.67 -1.99 -12.40
C THR A 98 30.42 -1.39 -13.78
N GLY A 99 29.18 -1.47 -14.28
CA GLY A 99 28.81 -0.91 -15.57
C GLY A 99 29.57 -1.47 -16.78
N THR A 100 30.19 -2.65 -16.67
CA THR A 100 31.04 -3.23 -17.73
C THR A 100 30.36 -3.30 -19.09
N GLY A 101 29.07 -3.64 -19.12
CA GLY A 101 28.30 -3.78 -20.35
C GLY A 101 27.92 -2.46 -21.02
N ASN A 102 28.07 -1.30 -20.34
CA ASN A 102 27.47 -0.04 -20.79
C ASN A 102 28.11 0.37 -22.10
N THR A 103 27.34 0.44 -23.19
CA THR A 103 27.82 0.87 -24.51
C THR A 103 27.48 2.34 -24.75
N THR A 104 26.19 2.69 -24.72
CA THR A 104 25.71 4.04 -25.05
C THR A 104 24.86 4.69 -23.96
N GLY A 105 24.63 4.00 -22.84
CA GLY A 105 23.85 4.53 -21.70
C GLY A 105 24.48 5.77 -21.07
N VAL A 106 23.63 6.70 -20.60
CA VAL A 106 24.04 8.01 -20.09
C VAL A 106 23.50 8.27 -18.68
N ASN A 107 24.10 9.22 -17.95
CA ASN A 107 23.65 9.68 -16.63
C ASN A 107 23.52 8.57 -15.56
N ASN A 108 24.31 7.50 -15.64
CA ASN A 108 24.25 6.41 -14.68
C ASN A 108 25.24 6.59 -13.52
N SER A 109 24.83 6.23 -12.30
CA SER A 109 25.66 6.29 -11.09
C SER A 109 25.68 4.92 -10.40
N PHE A 110 26.75 4.15 -10.59
CA PHE A 110 26.88 2.78 -10.10
C PHE A 110 28.03 2.63 -9.11
N PHE A 111 27.76 2.01 -7.96
CA PHE A 111 28.70 1.82 -6.86
C PHE A 111 28.56 0.41 -6.28
N GLY A 112 29.61 -0.39 -6.35
CA GLY A 112 29.65 -1.76 -5.81
C GLY A 112 30.03 -2.81 -6.84
N PHE A 113 30.50 -3.96 -6.35
CA PHE A 113 30.92 -5.09 -7.19
C PHE A 113 29.78 -5.55 -8.11
N GLY A 114 30.00 -5.50 -9.42
CA GLY A 114 29.02 -5.94 -10.43
C GLY A 114 27.73 -5.11 -10.51
N ALA A 115 27.67 -3.92 -9.88
CA ALA A 115 26.52 -3.04 -10.02
C ALA A 115 26.34 -2.59 -11.49
N GLY A 116 25.13 -2.74 -12.02
CA GLY A 116 24.81 -2.40 -13.41
C GLY A 116 25.63 -3.17 -14.47
N PHE A 117 26.16 -4.36 -14.15
CA PHE A 117 27.07 -5.12 -15.02
C PHE A 117 26.56 -5.28 -16.46
N ALA A 118 25.28 -5.59 -16.64
CA ALA A 118 24.66 -5.85 -17.94
C ALA A 118 23.98 -4.63 -18.58
N ASN A 119 24.15 -3.42 -18.04
CA ASN A 119 23.61 -2.19 -18.64
C ASN A 119 24.20 -2.05 -20.04
N THR A 120 23.40 -2.04 -21.10
CA THR A 120 23.90 -1.79 -22.47
C THR A 120 23.59 -0.36 -22.89
N THR A 121 22.30 -0.01 -22.95
CA THR A 121 21.81 1.31 -23.41
C THR A 121 20.95 2.02 -22.35
N ALA A 122 20.84 1.45 -21.16
CA ALA A 122 20.03 1.98 -20.07
C ALA A 122 20.64 3.27 -19.49
N SER A 123 19.77 4.22 -19.17
CA SER A 123 20.15 5.59 -18.76
C SER A 123 19.44 6.00 -17.48
N ASP A 124 19.97 7.05 -16.84
CA ASP A 124 19.37 7.69 -15.65
C ASP A 124 19.15 6.71 -14.48
N ASN A 125 20.06 5.74 -14.30
CA ASN A 125 19.98 4.77 -13.20
C ASN A 125 20.99 5.04 -12.09
N ALA A 126 20.59 4.81 -10.84
CA ALA A 126 21.39 4.96 -9.63
C ALA A 126 21.46 3.63 -8.87
N PHE A 127 22.59 2.91 -8.93
CA PHE A 127 22.76 1.58 -8.33
C PHE A 127 23.87 1.59 -7.28
N PHE A 128 23.54 1.27 -6.04
CA PHE A 128 24.45 1.31 -4.90
C PHE A 128 24.36 0.00 -4.11
N GLY A 129 25.34 -0.89 -4.27
CA GLY A 129 25.41 -2.19 -3.60
C GLY A 129 26.07 -3.24 -4.48
N ALA A 130 26.53 -4.34 -3.87
CA ALA A 130 26.99 -5.48 -4.66
C ALA A 130 25.82 -6.05 -5.47
N TYR A 131 26.02 -6.20 -6.78
CA TYR A 131 25.04 -6.73 -7.73
C TYR A 131 23.71 -5.96 -7.82
N SER A 132 23.65 -4.71 -7.35
CA SER A 132 22.46 -3.88 -7.54
C SER A 132 22.23 -3.60 -9.03
N GLY A 133 21.04 -3.90 -9.55
CA GLY A 133 20.70 -3.75 -10.96
C GLY A 133 21.60 -4.55 -11.92
N MET A 134 22.18 -5.67 -11.47
CA MET A 134 23.20 -6.41 -12.24
C MET A 134 22.74 -6.77 -13.66
N HIS A 135 21.48 -7.16 -13.83
CA HIS A 135 20.91 -7.58 -15.11
C HIS A 135 20.18 -6.48 -15.89
N THR A 136 20.20 -5.23 -15.42
CA THR A 136 19.48 -4.13 -16.09
C THR A 136 20.16 -3.80 -17.37
N SER A 137 19.51 -4.07 -18.51
CA SER A 137 20.09 -3.87 -19.85
C SER A 137 19.53 -2.63 -20.55
N THR A 138 18.21 -2.45 -20.50
CA THR A 138 17.49 -1.34 -21.16
C THR A 138 16.58 -0.54 -20.23
N GLY A 139 16.36 -1.01 -18.99
CA GLY A 139 15.58 -0.30 -17.98
C GLY A 139 16.22 1.02 -17.55
N TYR A 140 15.44 2.09 -17.44
CA TYR A 140 15.91 3.45 -17.15
C TYR A 140 15.15 4.09 -15.99
N GLY A 141 15.75 5.13 -15.40
CA GLY A 141 15.13 5.88 -14.29
C GLY A 141 15.01 5.07 -12.99
N ASN A 142 15.80 4.01 -12.80
CA ASN A 142 15.74 3.17 -11.61
C ASN A 142 16.73 3.62 -10.53
N SER A 143 16.35 3.47 -9.27
CA SER A 143 17.18 3.78 -8.10
C SER A 143 17.24 2.58 -7.16
N PHE A 144 18.35 1.86 -7.16
CA PHE A 144 18.55 0.64 -6.37
C PHE A 144 19.65 0.83 -5.32
N PHE A 145 19.31 0.68 -4.06
CA PHE A 145 20.20 0.84 -2.91
C PHE A 145 20.14 -0.43 -2.05
N GLY A 146 21.23 -1.18 -1.99
CA GLY A 146 21.35 -2.44 -1.24
C GLY A 146 21.94 -3.56 -2.07
N SER A 147 22.56 -4.53 -1.41
CA SER A 147 23.09 -5.73 -2.06
C SER A 147 21.96 -6.51 -2.74
N GLY A 148 22.09 -6.80 -4.03
CA GLY A 148 21.10 -7.53 -4.83
C GLY A 148 19.77 -6.81 -5.06
N ALA A 149 19.68 -5.51 -4.74
CA ALA A 149 18.50 -4.71 -5.04
C ALA A 149 18.28 -4.64 -6.55
N GLY A 150 17.09 -5.02 -7.03
CA GLY A 150 16.77 -5.07 -8.46
C GLY A 150 17.66 -6.00 -9.30
N TYR A 151 18.25 -7.02 -8.68
CA TYR A 151 19.24 -7.92 -9.31
C TYR A 151 18.83 -8.41 -10.71
N SER A 152 17.59 -8.90 -10.85
CA SER A 152 17.07 -9.48 -12.11
C SER A 152 16.39 -8.48 -13.04
N ASN A 153 16.35 -7.18 -12.70
CA ASN A 153 15.64 -6.20 -13.53
C ASN A 153 16.33 -6.12 -14.88
N VAL A 154 15.61 -6.35 -15.97
CA VAL A 154 16.12 -6.31 -17.35
C VAL A 154 15.70 -5.01 -18.04
N SER A 155 14.40 -4.74 -18.05
CA SER A 155 13.78 -3.63 -18.80
C SER A 155 12.79 -2.79 -17.98
N GLY A 156 12.66 -3.07 -16.68
CA GLY A 156 11.75 -2.32 -15.81
C GLY A 156 12.22 -0.88 -15.64
N VAL A 157 11.27 0.05 -15.52
CA VAL A 157 11.55 1.49 -15.46
C VAL A 157 10.96 2.14 -14.21
N TYR A 158 11.59 3.23 -13.78
CA TYR A 158 11.08 4.07 -12.70
C TYR A 158 10.80 3.32 -11.39
N ASN A 159 11.68 2.38 -11.02
CA ASN A 159 11.59 1.65 -9.77
C ASN A 159 12.56 2.22 -8.72
N LEU A 160 12.12 2.30 -7.46
CA LEU A 160 12.94 2.61 -6.30
C LEU A 160 13.02 1.38 -5.39
N PHE A 161 14.18 0.74 -5.30
CA PHE A 161 14.41 -0.41 -4.42
C PHE A 161 15.49 -0.08 -3.39
N ALA A 162 15.13 0.07 -2.13
CA ALA A 162 16.03 0.44 -1.04
C ALA A 162 16.01 -0.61 0.07
N GLY A 163 16.97 -1.53 0.03
CA GLY A 163 17.15 -2.62 1.00
C GLY A 163 17.87 -3.81 0.38
N ALA A 164 18.53 -4.61 1.21
CA ALA A 164 19.15 -5.85 0.73
C ALA A 164 18.08 -6.79 0.15
N GLY A 165 18.27 -7.23 -1.09
CA GLY A 165 17.33 -8.10 -1.80
C GLY A 165 15.98 -7.45 -2.16
N ALA A 166 15.83 -6.12 -2.07
CA ALA A 166 14.60 -5.46 -2.47
C ALA A 166 14.37 -5.63 -3.98
N GLY A 167 13.22 -6.18 -4.38
CA GLY A 167 12.86 -6.39 -5.79
C GLY A 167 13.81 -7.31 -6.56
N THR A 168 14.50 -8.25 -5.91
CA THR A 168 15.49 -9.14 -6.55
C THR A 168 14.97 -9.87 -7.79
N ALA A 169 13.71 -10.33 -7.78
CA ALA A 169 13.12 -11.09 -8.88
C ALA A 169 12.42 -10.21 -9.94
N VAL A 170 12.41 -8.88 -9.80
CA VAL A 170 11.74 -7.99 -10.75
C VAL A 170 12.44 -8.10 -12.09
N THR A 171 11.71 -8.39 -13.17
CA THR A 171 12.29 -8.53 -14.52
C THR A 171 11.94 -7.35 -15.42
N SER A 172 10.66 -7.00 -15.50
CA SER A 172 10.14 -5.94 -16.38
C SER A 172 9.07 -5.06 -15.74
N ALA A 173 8.85 -5.19 -14.43
CA ALA A 173 7.87 -4.38 -13.72
C ALA A 173 8.29 -2.91 -13.62
N ASN A 174 7.30 -2.02 -13.58
CA ASN A 174 7.50 -0.58 -13.60
C ASN A 174 6.86 0.09 -12.38
N TYR A 175 7.35 1.28 -12.04
CA TYR A 175 6.74 2.18 -11.07
C TYR A 175 6.56 1.57 -9.67
N ASN A 176 7.49 0.72 -9.23
CA ASN A 176 7.47 0.12 -7.90
C ASN A 176 8.36 0.89 -6.92
N THR A 177 7.90 1.04 -5.68
CA THR A 177 8.70 1.56 -4.56
C THR A 177 8.80 0.50 -3.47
N PHE A 178 9.97 -0.13 -3.32
CA PHE A 178 10.24 -1.16 -2.32
C PHE A 178 11.30 -0.67 -1.34
N VAL A 179 10.93 -0.49 -0.06
CA VAL A 179 11.82 0.06 0.96
C VAL A 179 11.87 -0.88 2.18
N GLY A 180 12.99 -1.56 2.37
CA GLY A 180 13.21 -2.55 3.42
C GLY A 180 13.95 -3.77 2.89
N SER A 181 14.60 -4.54 3.78
CA SER A 181 15.23 -5.80 3.38
C SER A 181 14.17 -6.81 2.95
N GLY A 182 14.36 -7.45 1.78
CA GLY A 182 13.47 -8.48 1.25
C GLY A 182 12.07 -8.00 0.82
N THR A 183 11.85 -6.70 0.66
CA THR A 183 10.58 -6.16 0.14
C THR A 183 10.39 -6.53 -1.33
N GLY A 184 9.19 -7.02 -1.69
CA GLY A 184 8.89 -7.42 -3.08
C GLY A 184 9.87 -8.45 -3.65
N TYR A 185 10.47 -9.29 -2.79
CA TYR A 185 11.57 -10.19 -3.17
C TYR A 185 11.23 -11.09 -4.38
N PHE A 186 10.02 -11.64 -4.42
CA PHE A 186 9.54 -12.51 -5.50
C PHE A 186 8.70 -11.77 -6.57
N THR A 187 8.63 -10.44 -6.55
CA THR A 187 7.87 -9.68 -7.56
C THR A 187 8.56 -9.79 -8.90
N THR A 188 7.84 -10.25 -9.92
CA THR A 188 8.38 -10.46 -11.27
C THR A 188 7.89 -9.37 -12.23
N THR A 189 6.58 -9.30 -12.47
CA THR A 189 5.95 -8.36 -13.41
C THR A 189 4.92 -7.41 -12.77
N GLY A 190 4.63 -7.59 -11.48
CA GLY A 190 3.71 -6.73 -10.73
C GLY A 190 4.18 -5.27 -10.67
N SER A 191 3.42 -4.36 -11.26
CA SER A 191 3.77 -2.94 -11.39
C SER A 191 2.94 -2.04 -10.45
N ASN A 192 3.36 -0.79 -10.27
CA ASN A 192 2.66 0.22 -9.46
C ASN A 192 2.46 -0.17 -7.99
N ASN A 193 3.40 -0.91 -7.40
CA ASN A 193 3.31 -1.32 -5.99
C ASN A 193 4.17 -0.41 -5.09
N ALA A 194 3.67 -0.12 -3.89
CA ALA A 194 4.41 0.59 -2.85
C ALA A 194 4.53 -0.28 -1.59
N PHE A 195 5.69 -0.90 -1.39
CA PHE A 195 5.98 -1.79 -0.26
C PHE A 195 7.04 -1.18 0.66
N VAL A 196 6.71 -1.01 1.94
CA VAL A 196 7.60 -0.40 2.92
C VAL A 196 7.61 -1.22 4.21
N GLY A 197 8.79 -1.72 4.61
CA GLY A 197 9.01 -2.52 5.81
C GLY A 197 9.72 -3.85 5.53
N TYR A 198 10.40 -4.43 6.51
CA TYR A 198 11.07 -5.72 6.34
C TYR A 198 10.10 -6.81 5.83
N SER A 199 10.44 -7.43 4.69
CA SER A 199 9.63 -8.45 4.00
C SER A 199 8.20 -8.05 3.62
N ALA A 200 7.90 -6.76 3.49
CA ALA A 200 6.60 -6.32 2.97
C ALA A 200 6.41 -6.78 1.52
N GLY A 201 5.26 -7.38 1.21
CA GLY A 201 4.93 -7.91 -0.11
C GLY A 201 5.89 -8.97 -0.65
N SER A 202 6.65 -9.67 0.20
CA SER A 202 7.75 -10.54 -0.24
C SER A 202 7.32 -11.63 -1.22
N ALA A 203 6.10 -12.17 -1.08
CA ALA A 203 5.56 -13.22 -1.96
C ALA A 203 4.77 -12.69 -3.17
N ASN A 204 4.64 -11.36 -3.35
CA ASN A 204 3.93 -10.81 -4.51
C ASN A 204 4.67 -11.22 -5.77
N LEU A 205 3.99 -11.93 -6.68
CA LEU A 205 4.52 -12.41 -7.96
C LEU A 205 4.16 -11.44 -9.09
N THR A 206 2.85 -11.23 -9.30
CA THR A 206 2.31 -10.43 -10.42
C THR A 206 1.26 -9.42 -9.97
N GLY A 207 0.96 -9.33 -8.67
CA GLY A 207 -0.01 -8.38 -8.14
C GLY A 207 0.43 -6.95 -8.40
N PHE A 208 -0.51 -6.07 -8.73
CA PHE A 208 -0.24 -4.68 -9.10
C PHE A 208 -1.12 -3.72 -8.29
N ASN A 209 -0.75 -2.43 -8.27
CA ASN A 209 -1.47 -1.37 -7.55
C ASN A 209 -1.65 -1.66 -6.04
N ASN A 210 -0.73 -2.38 -5.41
CA ASN A 210 -0.83 -2.68 -3.98
C ASN A 210 -0.01 -1.70 -3.14
N VAL A 211 -0.55 -1.32 -1.98
CA VAL A 211 0.15 -0.51 -0.97
C VAL A 211 0.31 -1.34 0.30
N PHE A 212 1.54 -1.78 0.61
CA PHE A 212 1.84 -2.55 1.81
C PHE A 212 2.82 -1.80 2.71
N PHE A 213 2.39 -1.44 3.93
CA PHE A 213 3.19 -0.66 4.85
C PHE A 213 3.27 -1.33 6.22
N GLY A 214 4.45 -1.79 6.60
CA GLY A 214 4.73 -2.47 7.88
C GLY A 214 5.62 -3.71 7.70
N ARG A 215 6.27 -4.14 8.78
CA ARG A 215 7.03 -5.41 8.79
C ARG A 215 6.09 -6.56 8.42
N GLY A 216 6.38 -7.28 7.34
CA GLY A 216 5.56 -8.39 6.87
C GLY A 216 4.18 -8.02 6.34
N ALA A 217 3.90 -6.74 6.07
CA ALA A 217 2.62 -6.31 5.50
C ALA A 217 2.40 -6.96 4.12
N GLY A 218 1.26 -7.62 3.93
CA GLY A 218 0.90 -8.29 2.66
C GLY A 218 1.87 -9.40 2.24
N SER A 219 2.65 -9.98 3.17
CA SER A 219 3.75 -10.89 2.84
C SER A 219 3.32 -12.18 2.15
N THR A 220 2.05 -12.55 2.20
CA THR A 220 1.50 -13.73 1.52
C THR A 220 0.74 -13.40 0.23
N ASN A 221 0.45 -12.13 -0.07
CA ASN A 221 -0.24 -11.77 -1.31
C ASN A 221 0.62 -12.14 -2.52
N THR A 222 0.13 -13.02 -3.41
CA THR A 222 0.86 -13.46 -4.61
C THR A 222 0.39 -12.73 -5.87
N ASN A 223 -0.93 -12.69 -6.11
CA ASN A 223 -1.50 -12.15 -7.35
C ASN A 223 -2.60 -11.11 -7.12
N GLY A 224 -2.99 -10.90 -5.86
CA GLY A 224 -3.97 -9.89 -5.50
C GLY A 224 -3.54 -8.48 -5.90
N TYR A 225 -4.51 -7.65 -6.26
CA TYR A 225 -4.30 -6.30 -6.80
C TYR A 225 -5.24 -5.28 -6.14
N ASP A 226 -4.90 -4.01 -6.26
CA ASP A 226 -5.65 -2.89 -5.67
C ASP A 226 -5.90 -3.06 -4.15
N ASN A 227 -4.95 -3.64 -3.42
CA ASN A 227 -5.04 -3.83 -1.97
C ASN A 227 -4.30 -2.75 -1.18
N THR A 228 -4.83 -2.39 -0.01
CA THR A 228 -4.18 -1.49 0.96
C THR A 228 -3.99 -2.20 2.29
N ILE A 229 -2.76 -2.56 2.63
CA ILE A 229 -2.43 -3.36 3.82
C ILE A 229 -1.44 -2.60 4.69
N ILE A 230 -1.90 -2.08 5.83
CA ILE A 230 -1.14 -1.17 6.69
C ILE A 230 -1.10 -1.72 8.11
N GLY A 231 0.09 -2.10 8.58
CA GLY A 231 0.34 -2.62 9.92
C GLY A 231 1.39 -3.74 9.93
N ALA A 232 2.05 -3.94 11.07
CA ALA A 232 2.96 -5.08 11.23
C ALA A 232 2.17 -6.39 11.11
N ASN A 233 2.62 -7.27 10.21
CA ASN A 233 1.96 -8.52 9.80
C ASN A 233 0.48 -8.37 9.38
N ALA A 234 0.03 -7.15 9.03
CA ALA A 234 -1.27 -6.99 8.40
C ALA A 234 -1.27 -7.75 7.07
N ASN A 235 -2.37 -8.43 6.72
CA ASN A 235 -2.35 -9.35 5.60
C ASN A 235 -3.72 -9.60 4.95
N VAL A 236 -3.71 -10.38 3.87
CA VAL A 236 -4.87 -10.99 3.23
C VAL A 236 -4.98 -12.45 3.66
N ALA A 237 -6.20 -12.94 3.92
CA ALA A 237 -6.40 -14.35 4.30
C ALA A 237 -6.19 -15.32 3.12
N ASN A 238 -6.40 -14.83 1.90
CA ASN A 238 -6.15 -15.56 0.66
C ASN A 238 -5.23 -14.73 -0.24
N ASN A 239 -4.23 -15.39 -0.82
CA ASN A 239 -3.11 -14.76 -1.51
C ASN A 239 -3.50 -14.08 -2.86
N THR A 240 -4.76 -14.20 -3.28
CA THR A 240 -5.29 -13.61 -4.52
C THR A 240 -6.40 -12.57 -4.30
N LEU A 241 -6.67 -12.16 -3.05
CA LEU A 241 -7.70 -11.15 -2.77
C LEU A 241 -7.38 -9.81 -3.44
N SER A 242 -8.42 -9.12 -3.88
CA SER A 242 -8.33 -7.83 -4.55
C SER A 242 -9.35 -6.85 -3.98
N TYR A 243 -9.06 -5.55 -4.08
CA TYR A 243 -9.87 -4.50 -3.44
C TYR A 243 -10.03 -4.72 -1.93
N ALA A 244 -9.00 -5.27 -1.28
CA ALA A 244 -9.02 -5.61 0.13
C ALA A 244 -8.19 -4.59 0.93
N THR A 245 -8.78 -4.06 1.99
CA THR A 245 -8.12 -3.09 2.88
C THR A 245 -8.00 -3.68 4.28
N ALA A 246 -6.77 -3.79 4.81
CA ALA A 246 -6.51 -4.19 6.19
C ALA A 246 -5.69 -3.11 6.89
N ILE A 247 -6.22 -2.53 7.97
CA ILE A 247 -5.55 -1.48 8.73
C ILE A 247 -5.46 -1.91 10.20
N GLY A 248 -4.22 -2.04 10.69
CA GLY A 248 -3.90 -2.45 12.06
C GLY A 248 -2.84 -3.55 12.11
N ALA A 249 -2.05 -3.61 13.18
CA ALA A 249 -1.12 -4.72 13.39
C ALA A 249 -1.90 -6.04 13.49
N ASP A 250 -1.44 -7.06 12.76
CA ASP A 250 -2.07 -8.38 12.63
C ASP A 250 -3.53 -8.33 12.10
N ALA A 251 -3.95 -7.24 11.44
CA ALA A 251 -5.24 -7.17 10.76
C ALA A 251 -5.24 -8.07 9.53
N VAL A 252 -6.26 -8.93 9.37
CA VAL A 252 -6.36 -9.85 8.23
C VAL A 252 -7.71 -9.70 7.56
N VAL A 253 -7.72 -9.19 6.33
CA VAL A 253 -8.94 -9.09 5.52
C VAL A 253 -9.22 -10.42 4.79
N SER A 254 -10.46 -10.91 4.87
CA SER A 254 -10.83 -12.27 4.45
C SER A 254 -11.53 -12.36 3.10
N SER A 255 -11.96 -11.24 2.52
CA SER A 255 -12.73 -11.20 1.28
C SER A 255 -12.37 -9.99 0.41
N ASN A 256 -12.71 -10.09 -0.88
CA ASN A 256 -12.63 -8.96 -1.81
C ASN A 256 -13.58 -7.83 -1.37
N ASN A 257 -13.34 -6.61 -1.84
CA ASN A 257 -14.21 -5.46 -1.64
C ASN A 257 -14.52 -5.18 -0.16
N THR A 258 -13.57 -5.49 0.74
CA THR A 258 -13.79 -5.48 2.18
C THR A 258 -12.74 -4.61 2.86
N ILE A 259 -13.20 -3.81 3.82
CA ILE A 259 -12.32 -3.04 4.72
C ILE A 259 -12.37 -3.69 6.10
N GLN A 260 -11.21 -4.12 6.58
CA GLN A 260 -11.00 -4.62 7.92
C GLN A 260 -10.19 -3.59 8.73
N LEU A 261 -10.80 -3.07 9.80
CA LEU A 261 -10.16 -2.19 10.78
C LEU A 261 -9.88 -3.00 12.06
N GLY A 262 -8.61 -3.30 12.31
CA GLY A 262 -8.17 -4.13 13.43
C GLY A 262 -8.16 -5.65 13.14
N ARG A 263 -7.78 -6.41 14.16
CA ARG A 263 -7.63 -7.86 14.19
C ARG A 263 -8.98 -8.56 14.18
N SER A 264 -9.04 -9.72 13.55
CA SER A 264 -10.25 -10.57 13.45
C SER A 264 -10.63 -11.28 14.76
N ASN A 265 -9.95 -10.98 15.86
CA ASN A 265 -10.15 -11.62 17.17
C ASN A 265 -11.19 -10.89 18.05
N GLY A 266 -11.78 -9.80 17.56
CA GLY A 266 -12.84 -9.05 18.24
C GLY A 266 -12.39 -8.19 19.43
N PHE A 267 -11.09 -8.09 19.71
CA PHE A 267 -10.58 -7.27 20.82
C PHE A 267 -10.40 -5.79 20.48
N ASP A 268 -10.39 -5.45 19.19
CA ASP A 268 -10.13 -4.09 18.75
C ASP A 268 -11.40 -3.23 18.78
N LYS A 269 -11.21 -1.95 19.10
CA LYS A 269 -12.28 -0.96 19.19
C LYS A 269 -12.09 0.09 18.11
N VAL A 270 -13.11 0.28 17.29
CA VAL A 270 -13.21 1.42 16.36
C VAL A 270 -13.92 2.55 17.08
N VAL A 271 -13.20 3.63 17.39
CA VAL A 271 -13.76 4.80 18.07
C VAL A 271 -14.12 5.87 17.03
N ILE A 272 -15.40 6.25 16.97
CA ILE A 272 -15.90 7.32 16.10
C ILE A 272 -16.45 8.44 16.99
N TYR A 273 -15.74 9.57 17.03
CA TYR A 273 -16.17 10.74 17.80
C TYR A 273 -17.39 11.40 17.16
N GLY A 274 -18.26 12.00 18.00
CA GLY A 274 -19.44 12.75 17.54
C GLY A 274 -20.74 11.94 17.39
N LEU A 275 -20.75 10.65 17.75
CA LEU A 275 -21.96 9.80 17.70
C LEU A 275 -22.80 9.81 18.99
N GLY A 276 -22.59 10.78 19.89
CA GLY A 276 -23.31 10.91 21.17
C GLY A 276 -22.50 10.44 22.39
N ALA A 277 -23.10 10.52 23.57
CA ALA A 277 -22.49 10.15 24.85
C ALA A 277 -23.28 9.01 25.51
N ALA A 278 -22.61 7.86 25.69
CA ALA A 278 -23.08 6.63 26.36
C ALA A 278 -24.39 6.00 25.83
N GLY A 279 -24.53 4.68 26.03
CA GLY A 279 -25.70 3.89 25.59
C GLY A 279 -25.59 3.32 24.17
N SER A 280 -26.53 2.42 23.82
CA SER A 280 -26.69 1.92 22.45
C SER A 280 -27.39 3.03 21.65
N THR A 281 -26.63 3.74 20.81
CA THR A 281 -27.18 4.68 19.83
C THR A 281 -27.25 3.98 18.49
N ALA A 282 -28.43 3.88 17.90
CA ALA A 282 -28.57 3.42 16.53
C ALA A 282 -27.78 4.36 15.59
N LEU A 283 -26.99 3.77 14.69
CA LEU A 283 -26.26 4.52 13.67
C LEU A 283 -27.12 4.63 12.41
N CYS A 284 -27.23 5.84 11.87
CA CYS A 284 -27.96 6.11 10.65
C CYS A 284 -27.02 6.60 9.55
N ARG A 285 -27.44 6.43 8.29
CA ARG A 285 -26.80 7.10 7.15
C ARG A 285 -27.43 8.48 6.96
N ASN A 286 -26.64 9.54 6.90
CA ASN A 286 -27.15 10.88 6.56
C ASN A 286 -27.35 11.04 5.04
N ALA A 287 -27.89 12.19 4.60
CA ALA A 287 -28.12 12.48 3.19
C ALA A 287 -26.83 12.53 2.33
N SER A 288 -25.66 12.58 2.95
CA SER A 288 -24.33 12.56 2.32
C SER A 288 -23.65 11.19 2.40
N ASN A 289 -24.39 10.12 2.70
CA ASN A 289 -23.89 8.75 2.84
C ASN A 289 -22.87 8.51 3.96
N GLN A 290 -22.90 9.33 5.02
CA GLN A 290 -22.00 9.16 6.17
C GLN A 290 -22.71 8.47 7.34
N ILE A 291 -21.95 7.69 8.11
CA ILE A 291 -22.39 7.19 9.43
C ILE A 291 -22.60 8.41 10.34
N ALA A 292 -23.78 8.51 10.93
CA ALA A 292 -24.21 9.64 11.75
C ALA A 292 -25.18 9.20 12.84
N THR A 293 -25.46 10.12 13.77
CA THR A 293 -26.56 9.96 14.73
C THR A 293 -27.91 10.01 14.02
N CYS A 294 -28.82 9.10 14.35
CA CYS A 294 -30.19 9.16 13.87
C CYS A 294 -30.90 10.43 14.36
N SER A 295 -31.43 11.26 13.44
CA SER A 295 -32.18 12.48 13.77
C SER A 295 -33.65 12.37 13.33
N SER A 296 -34.57 12.89 14.14
CA SER A 296 -36.02 12.89 13.85
C SER A 296 -36.69 14.26 14.07
N SER A 297 -35.91 15.33 14.19
CA SER A 297 -36.42 16.70 14.38
C SER A 297 -37.32 17.11 13.20
N LEU A 298 -38.43 17.82 13.50
CA LEU A 298 -39.31 18.40 12.49
C LEU A 298 -38.57 19.38 11.57
N ARG A 299 -37.47 19.99 12.03
CA ARG A 299 -36.61 20.88 11.24
C ARG A 299 -36.09 20.24 9.95
N TYR A 300 -35.94 18.92 9.93
CA TYR A 300 -35.41 18.17 8.80
C TYR A 300 -36.51 17.55 7.92
N LYS A 301 -37.78 17.92 8.13
CA LYS A 301 -38.94 17.32 7.45
C LYS A 301 -39.77 18.39 6.76
N THR A 302 -40.22 18.10 5.54
CA THR A 302 -41.17 18.92 4.77
C THR A 302 -42.43 18.10 4.46
N ASN A 303 -43.50 18.73 3.99
CA ASN A 303 -44.77 18.07 3.65
C ASN A 303 -45.34 17.18 4.79
N ILE A 304 -45.36 17.73 6.00
CA ILE A 304 -45.78 17.01 7.21
C ILE A 304 -47.30 16.87 7.21
N ALA A 305 -47.80 15.61 7.20
CA ALA A 305 -49.21 15.28 7.31
C ALA A 305 -49.44 14.20 8.38
N PRO A 306 -50.63 14.13 9.01
CA PRO A 306 -50.96 13.06 9.94
C PRO A 306 -50.88 11.67 9.29
N PHE A 307 -50.28 10.73 10.00
CA PHE A 307 -50.38 9.31 9.65
C PHE A 307 -51.66 8.77 10.29
N LEU A 308 -52.62 8.35 9.48
CA LEU A 308 -53.94 7.90 9.93
C LEU A 308 -54.07 6.39 10.19
N PRO A 309 -53.37 5.49 9.47
CA PRO A 309 -53.56 4.06 9.69
C PRO A 309 -53.28 3.61 11.14
N GLY A 310 -54.15 2.76 11.68
CA GLY A 310 -54.10 2.16 13.01
C GLY A 310 -54.46 0.67 12.96
N LEU A 311 -55.56 0.24 13.59
CA LEU A 311 -55.98 -1.18 13.63
C LEU A 311 -56.15 -1.77 12.23
N SER A 312 -56.75 -1.03 11.30
CA SER A 312 -56.91 -1.47 9.90
C SER A 312 -55.60 -1.79 9.17
N PHE A 313 -54.46 -1.22 9.62
CA PHE A 313 -53.14 -1.59 9.14
C PHE A 313 -52.61 -2.82 9.87
N ILE A 314 -52.71 -2.83 11.20
CA ILE A 314 -52.21 -3.92 12.06
C ILE A 314 -52.90 -5.25 11.76
N ASP A 315 -54.22 -5.26 11.54
CA ASP A 315 -55.01 -6.46 11.26
C ASP A 315 -54.61 -7.15 9.95
N ARG A 316 -53.98 -6.42 9.04
CA ARG A 316 -53.50 -6.97 7.76
C ARG A 316 -52.07 -7.51 7.86
N LEU A 317 -51.33 -7.18 8.93
CA LEU A 317 -49.99 -7.72 9.14
C LEU A 317 -50.08 -9.20 9.49
N ARG A 318 -49.19 -10.00 8.88
CA ARG A 318 -49.10 -11.44 9.13
C ARG A 318 -47.78 -11.77 9.82
N PRO A 319 -47.76 -11.94 11.16
CA PRO A 319 -46.59 -12.45 11.86
C PRO A 319 -46.22 -13.84 11.32
N ILE A 320 -44.94 -14.08 11.15
CA ILE A 320 -44.39 -15.36 10.71
C ILE A 320 -43.26 -15.79 11.66
N SER A 321 -43.06 -17.10 11.76
CA SER A 321 -41.83 -17.69 12.30
C SER A 321 -41.06 -18.30 11.14
N PHE A 322 -39.74 -18.28 11.21
CA PHE A 322 -38.88 -18.75 10.14
C PHE A 322 -37.53 -19.20 10.68
N ASP A 323 -36.83 -20.00 9.87
CA ASP A 323 -35.44 -20.38 10.12
C ASP A 323 -34.57 -19.63 9.09
N TRP A 324 -33.50 -18.99 9.56
CA TRP A 324 -32.54 -18.33 8.69
C TRP A 324 -31.89 -19.35 7.74
N LYS A 325 -31.88 -19.05 6.44
CA LYS A 325 -31.21 -19.92 5.44
C LYS A 325 -29.73 -20.11 5.74
N ASP A 326 -29.10 -19.06 6.27
CA ASP A 326 -27.73 -19.11 6.78
C ASP A 326 -27.75 -19.43 8.28
N GLY A 327 -27.12 -20.53 8.67
CA GLY A 327 -27.03 -20.96 10.07
C GLY A 327 -28.27 -21.65 10.68
N GLY A 328 -29.45 -21.63 10.05
CA GLY A 328 -30.63 -22.35 10.52
C GLY A 328 -31.23 -21.82 11.83
N LEU A 329 -30.85 -20.60 12.24
CA LEU A 329 -31.32 -19.98 13.47
C LEU A 329 -32.83 -19.69 13.37
N LYS A 330 -33.58 -20.08 14.40
CA LYS A 330 -35.02 -19.81 14.47
C LYS A 330 -35.29 -18.39 14.88
N ASP A 331 -36.24 -17.74 14.24
CA ASP A 331 -36.61 -16.35 14.50
C ASP A 331 -38.08 -16.07 14.16
N VAL A 332 -38.54 -14.85 14.48
CA VAL A 332 -39.89 -14.35 14.21
C VAL A 332 -39.87 -12.97 13.57
N GLY A 333 -40.87 -12.66 12.76
CA GLY A 333 -40.94 -11.36 12.11
C GLY A 333 -42.10 -11.23 11.12
N PHE A 334 -41.89 -10.40 10.10
CA PHE A 334 -42.82 -10.18 8.99
C PHE A 334 -42.10 -10.37 7.65
N GLY A 335 -42.80 -10.94 6.66
CA GLY A 335 -42.34 -10.96 5.28
C GLY A 335 -42.40 -9.55 4.68
N ALA A 336 -41.28 -9.03 4.18
CA ALA A 336 -41.19 -7.65 3.71
C ALA A 336 -42.15 -7.39 2.53
N GLU A 337 -42.29 -8.35 1.62
CA GLU A 337 -43.18 -8.26 0.46
C GLU A 337 -44.65 -8.20 0.86
N ASP A 338 -45.04 -8.90 1.93
CA ASP A 338 -46.41 -8.84 2.45
C ASP A 338 -46.70 -7.49 3.10
N VAL A 339 -45.74 -6.95 3.86
CA VAL A 339 -45.86 -5.58 4.42
C VAL A 339 -45.93 -4.54 3.31
N ALA A 340 -45.13 -4.68 2.25
CA ALA A 340 -45.09 -3.76 1.12
C ALA A 340 -46.44 -3.66 0.39
N LYS A 341 -47.19 -4.78 0.27
CA LYS A 341 -48.55 -4.79 -0.31
C LYS A 341 -49.55 -3.97 0.51
N ILE A 342 -49.31 -3.82 1.81
CA ILE A 342 -50.18 -3.09 2.72
C ILE A 342 -49.81 -1.60 2.70
N ASP A 343 -48.53 -1.28 2.94
CA ASP A 343 -47.98 0.07 2.84
C ASP A 343 -46.46 0.03 2.63
N ALA A 344 -46.02 0.42 1.43
CA ALA A 344 -44.63 0.48 1.00
C ALA A 344 -43.71 1.36 1.88
N ARG A 345 -44.26 2.28 2.69
CA ARG A 345 -43.44 3.15 3.56
C ARG A 345 -42.74 2.39 4.68
N PHE A 346 -43.21 1.19 5.02
CA PHE A 346 -42.71 0.34 6.10
C PHE A 346 -41.66 -0.68 5.64
N VAL A 347 -41.19 -0.61 4.40
CA VAL A 347 -40.16 -1.53 3.89
C VAL A 347 -38.92 -0.79 3.38
N THR A 348 -37.81 -1.50 3.30
CA THR A 348 -36.58 -1.09 2.63
C THR A 348 -36.50 -1.74 1.25
N TYR A 349 -35.71 -1.13 0.38
CA TYR A 349 -35.47 -1.60 -0.98
C TYR A 349 -33.97 -1.74 -1.20
N ASN A 350 -33.57 -2.76 -1.96
CA ASN A 350 -32.20 -2.90 -2.44
C ASN A 350 -31.91 -1.92 -3.58
N ASP A 351 -30.69 -1.95 -4.10
CA ASP A 351 -30.23 -1.03 -5.15
C ASP A 351 -30.96 -1.24 -6.49
N GLU A 352 -31.54 -2.43 -6.72
CA GLU A 352 -32.41 -2.74 -7.86
C GLU A 352 -33.87 -2.29 -7.68
N GLY A 353 -34.21 -1.69 -6.54
CA GLY A 353 -35.57 -1.23 -6.22
C GLY A 353 -36.53 -2.36 -5.82
N GLN A 354 -36.02 -3.54 -5.47
CA GLN A 354 -36.79 -4.67 -4.96
C GLN A 354 -36.93 -4.57 -3.44
N VAL A 355 -38.07 -5.00 -2.91
CA VAL A 355 -38.32 -5.02 -1.46
C VAL A 355 -37.35 -5.98 -0.78
N GLU A 356 -36.66 -5.52 0.27
CA GLU A 356 -35.58 -6.29 0.91
C GLU A 356 -35.78 -6.49 2.43
N GLY A 357 -36.46 -5.58 3.11
CA GLY A 357 -36.59 -5.64 4.56
C GLY A 357 -37.74 -4.83 5.12
N VAL A 358 -38.03 -5.04 6.40
CA VAL A 358 -39.09 -4.32 7.13
C VAL A 358 -38.46 -3.28 8.05
N LYS A 359 -39.02 -2.07 8.03
CA LYS A 359 -38.67 -0.97 8.95
C LYS A 359 -39.42 -1.16 10.28
N TYR A 360 -38.97 -2.14 11.08
CA TYR A 360 -39.59 -2.49 12.36
C TYR A 360 -39.72 -1.29 13.32
N ASP A 361 -38.73 -0.37 13.30
CA ASP A 361 -38.75 0.86 14.08
C ASP A 361 -39.96 1.75 13.75
N ARG A 362 -40.48 1.67 12.53
CA ARG A 362 -41.60 2.49 12.06
C ARG A 362 -42.96 1.91 12.42
N LEU A 363 -43.09 0.60 12.64
CA LEU A 363 -44.37 -0.03 13.02
C LEU A 363 -44.95 0.57 14.29
N SER A 364 -44.08 1.03 15.20
CA SER A 364 -44.45 1.79 16.40
C SER A 364 -45.40 2.96 16.13
N VAL A 365 -45.24 3.64 14.98
CA VAL A 365 -46.10 4.77 14.59
C VAL A 365 -47.54 4.32 14.33
N ALA A 366 -47.73 3.16 13.70
CA ALA A 366 -49.05 2.59 13.47
C ALA A 366 -49.65 2.00 14.75
N PHE A 367 -48.82 1.38 15.61
CA PHE A 367 -49.26 0.88 16.91
C PHE A 367 -49.83 2.00 17.78
N VAL A 368 -49.22 3.19 17.78
CA VAL A 368 -49.74 4.35 18.53
C VAL A 368 -51.19 4.69 18.14
N ASN A 369 -51.51 4.65 16.84
CA ASN A 369 -52.88 4.89 16.39
C ASN A 369 -53.81 3.72 16.74
N ALA A 370 -53.36 2.48 16.53
CA ALA A 370 -54.13 1.29 16.88
C ALA A 370 -54.51 1.27 18.38
N PHE A 371 -53.58 1.63 19.27
CA PHE A 371 -53.86 1.72 20.70
C PHE A 371 -54.85 2.83 21.05
N LYS A 372 -54.80 3.98 20.35
CA LYS A 372 -55.79 5.05 20.54
C LYS A 372 -57.19 4.62 20.10
N GLU A 373 -57.27 3.93 18.96
CA GLU A 373 -58.54 3.38 18.44
C GLU A 373 -59.11 2.36 19.43
N GLN A 374 -58.30 1.42 19.89
CA GLN A 374 -58.69 0.41 20.86
C GLN A 374 -59.12 1.03 22.21
N GLN A 375 -58.41 2.04 22.70
CA GLN A 375 -58.78 2.76 23.92
C GLN A 375 -60.15 3.43 23.80
N THR A 376 -60.45 4.01 22.63
CA THR A 376 -61.75 4.64 22.37
C THR A 376 -62.89 3.61 22.41
N GLU A 377 -62.65 2.41 21.88
CA GLU A 377 -63.64 1.32 21.92
C GLU A 377 -63.86 0.81 23.35
N ILE A 378 -62.79 0.64 24.13
CA ILE A 378 -62.88 0.25 25.55
C ILE A 378 -63.74 1.25 26.33
N GLU A 379 -63.49 2.56 26.19
CA GLU A 379 -64.29 3.60 26.88
C GLU A 379 -65.76 3.60 26.45
N ALA A 380 -66.03 3.29 25.18
CA ALA A 380 -67.40 3.17 24.68
C ALA A 380 -68.10 1.94 25.28
N GLN A 381 -67.40 0.81 25.36
CA GLN A 381 -67.91 -0.42 25.98
C GLN A 381 -68.15 -0.24 27.47
N GLU A 382 -67.26 0.41 28.21
CA GLU A 382 -67.45 0.72 29.64
C GLU A 382 -68.70 1.58 29.89
N LYS A 383 -68.94 2.59 29.06
CA LYS A 383 -70.17 3.41 29.13
C LYS A 383 -71.43 2.57 28.88
N LEU A 384 -71.36 1.65 27.91
CA LEU A 384 -72.47 0.75 27.62
C LEU A 384 -72.75 -0.20 28.79
N ILE A 385 -71.70 -0.81 29.36
CA ILE A 385 -71.78 -1.67 30.54
C ILE A 385 -72.38 -0.91 31.71
N ALA A 386 -71.93 0.32 31.99
CA ALA A 386 -72.49 1.15 33.06
C ALA A 386 -73.98 1.47 32.85
N ARG A 387 -74.41 1.68 31.60
CA ARG A 387 -75.82 1.90 31.26
C ARG A 387 -76.64 0.62 31.42
N GLN A 388 -76.13 -0.52 30.96
CA GLN A 388 -76.78 -1.82 31.13
C GLN A 388 -76.91 -2.18 32.61
N GLN A 389 -75.88 -1.95 33.43
CA GLN A 389 -75.94 -2.18 34.87
C GLN A 389 -77.05 -1.35 35.53
N LYS A 390 -77.17 -0.06 35.19
CA LYS A 390 -78.27 0.78 35.69
C LYS A 390 -79.66 0.25 35.30
N GLN A 391 -79.81 -0.30 34.09
CA GLN A 391 -81.06 -0.89 33.64
C GLN A 391 -81.37 -2.19 34.40
N ILE A 392 -80.36 -3.05 34.59
CA ILE A 392 -80.46 -4.28 35.39
C ILE A 392 -80.87 -3.94 36.81
N ASP A 393 -80.23 -2.96 37.45
CA ASP A 393 -80.56 -2.53 38.83
C ASP A 393 -82.02 -2.04 38.93
N ALA A 394 -82.50 -1.30 37.93
CA ALA A 394 -83.88 -0.81 37.89
C ALA A 394 -84.90 -1.95 37.69
N LEU A 395 -84.62 -2.87 36.76
CA LEU A 395 -85.42 -4.08 36.54
C LEU A 395 -85.45 -4.97 37.78
N THR A 396 -84.31 -5.17 38.44
CA THR A 396 -84.23 -5.96 39.66
C THR A 396 -85.06 -5.33 40.77
N LYS A 397 -85.00 -4.00 40.96
CA LYS A 397 -85.89 -3.29 41.91
C LYS A 397 -87.38 -3.49 41.60
N LEU A 398 -87.76 -3.43 40.32
CA LEU A 398 -89.14 -3.67 39.89
C LEU A 398 -89.58 -5.12 40.18
N VAL A 399 -88.75 -6.10 39.83
CA VAL A 399 -89.03 -7.53 40.06
C VAL A 399 -89.16 -7.81 41.55
N CYS A 400 -88.27 -7.27 42.38
CA CYS A 400 -88.34 -7.46 43.84
C CYS A 400 -89.55 -6.76 44.47
N GLY A 401 -90.00 -5.64 43.90
CA GLY A 401 -91.26 -4.99 44.29
C GLY A 401 -92.51 -5.81 43.95
N LEU A 402 -92.51 -6.55 42.84
CA LEU A 402 -93.64 -7.38 42.38
C LEU A 402 -93.63 -8.79 42.97
N SER A 403 -92.45 -9.39 43.19
CA SER A 403 -92.28 -10.75 43.70
C SER A 403 -91.11 -10.81 44.69
N PRO A 404 -91.34 -10.49 45.98
CA PRO A 404 -90.28 -10.40 46.98
C PRO A 404 -89.53 -11.73 47.24
N LYS A 405 -90.11 -12.87 46.82
CA LYS A 405 -89.52 -14.20 46.99
C LYS A 405 -88.66 -14.65 45.80
N ALA A 406 -88.57 -13.84 44.73
CA ALA A 406 -87.77 -14.16 43.55
C ALA A 406 -86.28 -14.33 43.91
N GLU A 407 -85.61 -15.25 43.22
CA GLU A 407 -84.24 -15.66 43.54
C GLU A 407 -83.22 -14.52 43.42
N ILE A 408 -83.40 -13.65 42.41
CA ILE A 408 -82.56 -12.45 42.18
C ILE A 408 -82.65 -11.43 43.32
N CYS A 409 -83.65 -11.53 44.19
CA CYS A 409 -83.87 -10.65 45.34
C CYS A 409 -83.29 -11.20 46.64
N ARG A 410 -82.72 -12.41 46.65
CA ARG A 410 -82.20 -13.06 47.87
C ARG A 410 -80.84 -12.54 48.35
N GLY A 411 -80.20 -11.65 47.59
CA GLY A 411 -78.89 -11.06 47.91
C GLY A 411 -78.82 -9.54 47.82
N LEU A 412 -79.98 -8.86 47.74
CA LEU A 412 -80.12 -7.41 47.76
C LEU A 412 -80.50 -6.88 49.14
#